data_AF-A0A8S1NY41-F1
#
_entry.id   AF-A0A8S1NY41-F1
#
_cell.length_a   1.000
_cell.length_b   1.000
_cell.length_c   1.000
_cell.angle_alpha   90.00
_cell.angle_beta   90.00
_cell.angle_gamma   90.00
#
_symmetry.space_group_name_H-M   'P 1'
#
loop_
_entity.id
_entity.type
_entity.pdbx_description
1 polymer ?
#
loop_
_entity_poly.entity_id
_entity_poly.type
_entity_poly.pdbx_seq_one_letter_code
_entity_poly.pdbx_strand_id
1 'polypeptide(L)'
;MTFCQLFWKSTSLLFQKQDLNKIQVKQYISYFHLIEQYLQCSKFLNIQIKRLNIVSFFQKHKKVQLSQEILKVATKTSKIDFSNCFQITFQQIIQYRCKIIQININYFDFSGGGFYDDQGYFKKGKWIELSDKFDYYSQVTYKGQYKNNKKIGSWVILWNWKDINQQIGNGLYDDQVEGDSSIKVGIWIEQSDEFDRWSQIVNKGEYKNGRKIGKWVEINIKQNIICGELNYDN
;
A
#
# COMPACT_ATOMS: atom_id res chain seq x y z
N MET A 1 34.74 0.33 -15.84
CA MET A 1 33.26 0.44 -15.74
C MET A 1 32.91 0.65 -14.27
N THR A 2 32.32 1.77 -13.90
CA THR A 2 32.01 2.06 -12.49
C THR A 2 30.90 1.12 -11.98
N PHE A 3 30.82 0.91 -10.66
CA PHE A 3 29.75 0.11 -10.04
C PHE A 3 28.35 0.55 -10.50
N CYS A 4 28.13 1.87 -10.65
CA CYS A 4 26.89 2.42 -11.19
C CYS A 4 26.61 2.01 -12.65
N GLN A 5 27.63 1.91 -13.50
CA GLN A 5 27.46 1.47 -14.90
C GLN A 5 27.16 -0.02 -15.01
N LEU A 6 27.78 -0.85 -14.18
CA LEU A 6 27.51 -2.29 -14.12
C LEU A 6 26.11 -2.56 -13.56
N PHE A 7 25.73 -1.83 -12.51
CA PHE A 7 24.41 -1.92 -11.91
C PHE A 7 23.31 -1.44 -12.85
N TRP A 8 23.51 -0.31 -13.55
CA TRP A 8 22.54 0.22 -14.54
C TRP A 8 22.30 -0.78 -15.68
N LYS A 9 23.37 -1.42 -16.16
CA LYS A 9 23.30 -2.44 -17.21
C LYS A 9 22.58 -3.70 -16.73
N SER A 10 22.81 -4.14 -15.50
CA SER A 10 22.09 -5.29 -14.92
C SER A 10 20.61 -4.98 -14.65
N THR A 11 20.29 -3.78 -14.18
CA THR A 11 18.90 -3.37 -13.93
C THR A 11 18.14 -3.14 -15.23
N SER A 12 18.73 -2.54 -16.27
CA SER A 12 18.05 -2.36 -17.56
C SER A 12 17.74 -3.70 -18.23
N LEU A 13 18.60 -4.70 -18.06
CA LEU A 13 18.38 -6.08 -18.48
C LEU A 13 17.28 -6.77 -17.67
N LEU A 14 17.12 -6.44 -16.39
CA LEU A 14 16.02 -6.93 -15.55
C LEU A 14 14.68 -6.29 -15.96
N PHE A 15 14.67 -4.98 -16.25
CA PHE A 15 13.49 -4.24 -16.71
C PHE A 15 13.02 -4.65 -18.12
N GLN A 16 13.92 -5.13 -18.98
CA GLN A 16 13.54 -5.68 -20.29
C GLN A 16 12.92 -7.08 -20.22
N LYS A 17 13.06 -7.79 -19.08
CA LYS A 17 12.61 -9.19 -18.92
C LYS A 17 11.35 -9.35 -18.09
N GLN A 18 10.83 -8.29 -17.46
CA GLN A 18 9.64 -8.35 -16.63
C GLN A 18 8.65 -7.26 -17.05
N ASP A 19 7.38 -7.63 -17.26
CA ASP A 19 6.27 -6.70 -17.45
C ASP A 19 5.93 -6.00 -16.11
N LEU A 20 6.87 -5.17 -15.66
CA LEU A 20 6.68 -4.33 -14.49
C LEU A 20 5.76 -3.18 -14.88
N ASN A 21 4.67 -3.01 -14.14
CA ASN A 21 3.77 -1.90 -14.40
C ASN A 21 4.49 -0.56 -14.14
N LYS A 22 3.98 0.53 -14.74
CA LYS A 22 4.58 1.88 -14.63
C LYS A 22 4.79 2.36 -13.17
N ILE A 23 4.08 1.77 -12.21
CA ILE A 23 4.16 2.11 -10.79
C ILE A 23 5.38 1.45 -10.13
N GLN A 24 5.64 0.18 -10.43
CA GLN A 24 6.84 -0.54 -9.94
C GLN A 24 8.12 0.13 -10.44
N VAL A 25 8.17 0.58 -11.70
CA VAL A 25 9.32 1.32 -12.26
C VAL A 25 9.61 2.61 -11.48
N LYS A 26 8.58 3.38 -11.10
CA LYS A 26 8.75 4.61 -10.30
C LYS A 26 9.29 4.33 -8.89
N GLN A 27 8.88 3.21 -8.27
CA GLN A 27 9.38 2.79 -6.96
C GLN A 27 10.87 2.43 -7.03
N TYR A 28 11.29 1.67 -8.05
CA TYR A 28 12.70 1.34 -8.25
C TYR A 28 13.57 2.55 -8.52
N ILE A 29 13.09 3.52 -9.32
CA ILE A 29 13.81 4.78 -9.56
C ILE A 29 14.00 5.56 -8.24
N SER A 30 12.97 5.60 -7.39
CA SER A 30 13.04 6.28 -6.09
C SER A 30 14.03 5.59 -5.14
N TYR A 31 14.05 4.26 -5.13
CA TYR A 31 15.01 3.46 -4.35
C TYR A 31 16.46 3.67 -4.84
N PHE A 32 16.63 3.77 -6.15
CA PHE A 32 17.94 4.01 -6.76
C PHE A 32 18.50 5.39 -6.38
N HIS A 33 17.67 6.43 -6.43
CA HIS A 33 18.09 7.78 -6.04
C HIS A 33 18.50 7.85 -4.56
N LEU A 34 17.82 7.11 -3.68
CA LEU A 34 18.17 7.00 -2.26
C LEU A 34 19.53 6.31 -2.05
N ILE A 35 19.80 5.23 -2.80
CA ILE A 35 21.10 4.54 -2.75
C ILE A 35 22.23 5.46 -3.25
N GLU A 36 21.99 6.24 -4.31
CA GLU A 36 22.98 7.22 -4.79
C GLU A 36 23.29 8.30 -3.75
N GLN A 37 22.26 8.87 -3.10
CA GLN A 37 22.46 9.85 -2.04
C GLN A 37 23.25 9.26 -0.87
N TYR A 38 22.92 8.03 -0.45
CA TYR A 38 23.67 7.33 0.60
C TYR A 38 25.14 7.10 0.22
N LEU A 39 25.41 6.68 -1.01
CA LEU A 39 26.78 6.48 -1.51
C LEU A 39 27.58 7.79 -1.59
N GLN A 40 26.93 8.90 -1.97
CA GLN A 40 27.55 10.23 -1.97
C GLN A 40 27.90 10.67 -0.54
N CYS A 41 26.98 10.50 0.42
CA CYS A 41 27.22 10.78 1.83
C CYS A 41 28.36 9.92 2.41
N SER A 42 28.41 8.62 2.09
CA SER A 42 29.47 7.71 2.52
C SER A 42 30.84 8.09 1.95
N LYS A 43 30.90 8.51 0.68
CA LYS A 43 32.14 9.04 0.07
C LYS A 43 32.60 10.32 0.76
N PHE A 44 31.67 11.24 1.04
CA PHE A 44 31.98 12.47 1.76
C PHE A 44 32.51 12.18 3.17
N LEU A 45 31.87 11.27 3.90
CA LEU A 45 32.31 10.86 5.24
C LEU A 45 33.71 10.23 5.22
N ASN A 46 33.98 9.35 4.25
CA ASN A 46 35.31 8.75 4.06
C ASN A 46 36.40 9.79 3.74
N ILE A 47 36.07 10.84 2.98
CA ILE A 47 36.99 11.95 2.72
C ILE A 47 37.29 12.72 4.02
N GLN A 48 36.27 12.97 4.85
CA GLN A 48 36.47 13.65 6.14
C GLN A 48 37.30 12.80 7.12
N ILE A 49 37.05 11.49 7.20
CA ILE A 49 37.84 10.57 8.03
C ILE A 49 39.31 10.56 7.58
N LYS A 50 39.58 10.52 6.28
CA LYS A 50 40.94 10.61 5.74
C LYS A 50 41.61 11.95 6.10
N ARG A 51 40.87 13.06 6.05
CA ARG A 51 41.37 14.38 6.47
C ARG A 51 41.72 14.41 7.96
N LEU A 52 40.89 13.81 8.82
CA LEU A 52 41.15 13.70 10.26
C LEU A 52 42.40 12.86 10.56
N ASN A 53 42.60 11.76 9.84
CA ASN A 53 43.81 10.93 9.96
C ASN A 53 45.08 11.63 9.46
N ILE A 54 44.96 12.50 8.45
CA ILE A 54 46.07 13.35 7.99
C ILE A 54 46.42 14.40 9.07
N VAL A 55 45.42 14.99 9.73
CA VAL A 55 45.64 15.95 10.82
C VAL A 55 46.33 15.28 12.02
N SER A 56 45.92 14.07 12.41
CA SER A 56 46.58 13.32 13.50
C SER A 56 48.02 12.90 13.13
N PHE A 57 48.30 12.60 11.86
CA PHE A 57 49.65 12.38 11.36
C PHE A 57 50.54 13.63 11.47
N PHE A 58 50.02 14.82 11.14
CA PHE A 58 50.77 16.09 11.30
C PHE A 58 50.96 16.50 12.77
N GLN A 59 50.03 16.15 13.68
CA GLN A 59 50.22 16.34 15.12
C GLN A 59 51.38 15.51 15.68
N LYS A 60 51.65 14.33 15.10
CA LYS A 60 52.73 13.44 15.52
C LYS A 60 54.12 13.91 15.06
N HIS A 61 54.19 14.73 14.02
CA HIS A 61 55.45 15.23 13.45
C HIS A 61 55.55 16.75 13.60
N LYS A 62 56.16 17.21 14.71
CA LYS A 62 56.39 18.63 15.04
C LYS A 62 57.22 19.36 13.96
N LYS A 63 56.55 20.01 13.00
CA LYS A 63 57.06 21.22 12.30
C LYS A 63 56.14 22.40 12.66
N VAL A 64 56.71 23.41 13.31
CA VAL A 64 56.01 24.20 14.34
C VAL A 64 55.38 25.52 13.87
N GLN A 65 55.54 25.99 12.62
CA GLN A 65 54.91 27.28 12.21
C GLN A 65 53.73 27.14 11.25
N LEU A 66 53.78 26.22 10.27
CA LEU A 66 52.64 26.01 9.36
C LEU A 66 51.47 25.28 10.03
N SER A 67 51.73 24.59 11.14
CA SER A 67 50.73 23.81 11.87
C SER A 67 49.76 24.66 12.67
N GLN A 68 50.13 25.85 13.17
CA GLN A 68 49.23 26.64 14.01
C GLN A 68 48.15 27.39 13.23
N GLU A 69 48.47 27.91 12.03
CA GLU A 69 47.50 28.53 11.12
C GLU A 69 46.52 27.48 10.55
N ILE A 70 47.03 26.31 10.14
CA ILE A 70 46.20 25.19 9.69
C ILE A 70 45.33 24.64 10.83
N LEU A 71 45.85 24.56 12.06
CA LEU A 71 45.08 24.13 13.23
C LEU A 71 44.01 25.17 13.62
N LYS A 72 44.27 26.48 13.48
CA LYS A 72 43.26 27.55 13.66
C LYS A 72 42.15 27.47 12.62
N VAL A 73 42.48 27.22 11.35
CA VAL A 73 41.48 27.06 10.27
C VAL A 73 40.68 25.76 10.45
N ALA A 74 41.34 24.66 10.82
CA ALA A 74 40.70 23.38 11.08
C ALA A 74 39.80 23.41 12.33
N THR A 75 40.21 24.10 13.40
CA THR A 75 39.38 24.24 14.61
C THR A 75 38.19 25.19 14.38
N LYS A 76 38.36 26.24 13.58
CA LYS A 76 37.25 27.13 13.19
C LYS A 76 36.22 26.44 12.29
N THR A 77 36.63 25.47 11.49
CA THR A 77 35.73 24.63 10.66
C THR A 77 35.19 23.39 11.39
N SER A 78 35.83 22.95 12.49
CA SER A 78 35.35 21.86 13.35
C SER A 78 34.17 22.22 14.27
N LYS A 79 33.77 23.51 14.30
CA LYS A 79 32.53 23.97 14.94
C LYS A 79 31.30 23.89 14.03
N ILE A 80 31.41 23.24 12.86
CA ILE A 80 30.20 22.74 12.19
C ILE A 80 29.70 21.62 13.07
N ASP A 81 28.60 21.87 13.77
CA ASP A 81 27.98 20.93 14.68
C ASP A 81 27.44 19.72 13.89
N PHE A 82 28.33 18.74 13.66
CA PHE A 82 28.01 17.50 12.98
C PHE A 82 26.90 16.73 13.71
N SER A 83 26.68 16.98 15.01
CA SER A 83 25.55 16.43 15.76
C SER A 83 24.23 16.92 15.18
N ASN A 84 24.11 18.22 14.89
CA ASN A 84 22.90 18.78 14.28
C ASN A 84 22.69 18.26 12.86
N CYS A 85 23.75 18.12 12.06
CA CYS A 85 23.63 17.60 10.69
C CYS A 85 23.21 16.12 10.68
N PHE A 86 23.79 15.30 11.57
CA PHE A 86 23.41 13.90 11.73
C PHE A 86 21.97 13.75 12.26
N GLN A 87 21.57 14.59 13.21
CA GLN A 87 20.22 14.57 13.76
C GLN A 87 19.16 14.94 12.71
N ILE A 88 19.41 15.98 11.90
CA ILE A 88 18.50 16.39 10.82
C ILE A 88 18.37 15.29 9.77
N THR A 89 19.49 14.71 9.32
CA THR A 89 19.47 13.63 8.32
C THR A 89 18.79 12.36 8.85
N PHE A 90 19.02 12.00 10.11
CA PHE A 90 18.36 10.86 10.74
C PHE A 90 16.84 11.06 10.89
N GLN A 91 16.41 12.26 11.29
CA GLN A 91 14.97 12.59 11.37
C GLN A 91 14.30 12.54 10.00
N GLN A 92 14.94 13.06 8.95
CA GLN A 92 14.42 12.98 7.58
C GLN A 92 14.29 11.53 7.09
N ILE A 93 15.28 10.68 7.39
CA ILE A 93 15.23 9.24 7.05
C ILE A 93 14.08 8.55 7.79
N ILE A 94 13.90 8.79 9.09
CA ILE A 94 12.77 8.23 9.86
C ILE A 94 11.44 8.67 9.26
N GLN A 95 11.27 9.98 9.01
CA GLN A 95 10.04 10.52 8.42
C GLN A 95 9.73 9.88 7.06
N TYR A 96 10.75 9.70 6.22
CA TYR A 96 10.59 9.06 4.91
C TYR A 96 10.24 7.58 5.02
N ARG A 97 10.86 6.84 5.96
CA ARG A 97 10.53 5.43 6.23
C ARG A 97 9.09 5.29 6.76
N CYS A 98 8.65 6.16 7.66
CA CYS A 98 7.27 6.20 8.12
C CYS A 98 6.30 6.43 6.96
N LYS A 99 6.62 7.34 6.03
CA LYS A 99 5.80 7.62 4.84
C LYS A 99 5.74 6.43 3.88
N ILE A 100 6.84 5.73 3.65
CA ILE A 100 6.88 4.50 2.83
C ILE A 100 6.06 3.39 3.48
N ILE A 101 6.18 3.19 4.80
CA ILE A 101 5.42 2.18 5.54
C ILE A 101 3.92 2.50 5.44
N GLN A 102 3.53 3.77 5.58
CA GLN A 102 2.14 4.19 5.43
C GLN A 102 1.60 3.97 4.01
N ILE A 103 2.42 4.22 2.97
CA ILE A 103 2.07 3.92 1.57
C ILE A 103 1.91 2.42 1.34
N ASN A 104 2.79 1.58 1.92
CA ASN A 104 2.70 0.13 1.76
C ASN A 104 1.50 -0.47 2.51
N ILE A 105 1.12 0.07 3.67
CA ILE A 105 -0.08 -0.35 4.39
C ILE A 105 -1.34 -0.04 3.56
N ASN A 106 -1.39 1.11 2.89
CA ASN A 106 -2.50 1.45 2.00
C ASN A 106 -2.52 0.65 0.69
N TYR A 107 -1.36 0.16 0.22
CA TYR A 107 -1.28 -0.64 -1.01
C TYR A 107 -1.81 -2.08 -0.82
N PHE A 108 -1.73 -2.61 0.40
CA PHE A 108 -2.29 -3.92 0.75
C PHE A 108 -3.83 -3.95 0.74
N ASP A 109 -4.50 -2.80 0.77
CA ASP A 109 -5.97 -2.73 0.77
C ASP A 109 -6.61 -3.04 -0.60
N PHE A 110 -5.82 -3.13 -1.67
CA PHE A 110 -6.33 -3.42 -3.03
C PHE A 110 -6.13 -4.89 -3.46
N SER A 111 -5.43 -5.69 -2.66
CA SER A 111 -5.38 -7.13 -2.87
C SER A 111 -6.52 -7.78 -2.08
N GLY A 112 -7.31 -8.63 -2.74
CA GLY A 112 -8.14 -9.58 -2.01
C GLY A 112 -7.27 -10.36 -1.02
N GLY A 113 -7.78 -10.67 0.16
CA GLY A 113 -6.95 -11.23 1.22
C GLY A 113 -7.74 -11.77 2.41
N GLY A 114 -7.05 -12.56 3.22
CA GLY A 114 -7.57 -13.17 4.44
C GLY A 114 -6.64 -14.29 4.91
N PHE A 115 -7.14 -15.13 5.82
CA PHE A 115 -6.37 -16.24 6.35
C PHE A 115 -6.94 -17.56 5.87
N TYR A 116 -6.06 -18.47 5.49
CA TYR A 116 -6.43 -19.88 5.38
C TYR A 116 -6.27 -20.54 6.76
N ASP A 117 -6.82 -21.74 6.90
CA ASP A 117 -6.52 -22.64 7.99
C ASP A 117 -5.06 -23.13 7.91
N ASP A 118 -4.65 -23.86 8.94
CA ASP A 118 -3.23 -24.22 9.13
C ASP A 118 -2.75 -25.23 8.07
N GLN A 119 -3.69 -25.85 7.36
CA GLN A 119 -3.44 -26.74 6.21
C GLN A 119 -3.49 -26.01 4.86
N GLY A 120 -4.00 -24.77 4.82
CA GLY A 120 -4.10 -23.98 3.59
C GLY A 120 -5.29 -24.32 2.69
N TYR A 121 -6.23 -25.15 3.13
CA TYR A 121 -7.36 -25.62 2.32
C TYR A 121 -8.60 -24.74 2.46
N PHE A 122 -8.82 -24.17 3.65
CA PHE A 122 -10.06 -23.48 3.96
C PHE A 122 -9.83 -22.02 4.36
N LYS A 123 -10.50 -21.10 3.68
CA LYS A 123 -10.63 -19.71 4.11
C LYS A 123 -11.26 -19.67 5.51
N LYS A 124 -10.62 -18.96 6.45
CA LYS A 124 -11.10 -18.68 7.81
C LYS A 124 -10.96 -17.21 8.19
N GLY A 125 -11.80 -16.74 9.11
CA GLY A 125 -11.68 -15.42 9.72
C GLY A 125 -12.11 -14.28 8.79
N LYS A 126 -11.51 -13.10 8.94
CA LYS A 126 -11.86 -11.92 8.15
C LYS A 126 -11.25 -11.98 6.74
N TRP A 127 -12.04 -11.58 5.75
CA TRP A 127 -11.65 -11.59 4.35
C TRP A 127 -12.08 -10.32 3.62
N ILE A 128 -11.32 -10.00 2.58
CA ILE A 128 -11.61 -8.99 1.57
C ILE A 128 -11.62 -9.71 0.23
N GLU A 129 -12.73 -9.60 -0.51
CA GLU A 129 -12.84 -10.11 -1.88
C GLU A 129 -12.98 -8.96 -2.85
N LEU A 130 -12.43 -9.13 -4.05
CA LEU A 130 -12.63 -8.19 -5.14
C LEU A 130 -13.92 -8.55 -5.89
N SER A 131 -14.60 -7.55 -6.44
CA SER A 131 -15.69 -7.76 -7.39
C SER A 131 -15.21 -8.51 -8.64
N ASP A 132 -16.07 -9.35 -9.21
CA ASP A 132 -15.78 -10.00 -10.50
C ASP A 132 -15.57 -8.97 -11.62
N LYS A 133 -16.13 -7.77 -11.45
CA LYS A 133 -15.95 -6.61 -12.34
C LYS A 133 -14.90 -5.62 -11.81
N PHE A 134 -14.00 -6.05 -10.93
CA PHE A 134 -12.99 -5.17 -10.35
C PHE A 134 -12.02 -4.67 -11.44
N ASP A 135 -12.08 -3.37 -11.71
CA ASP A 135 -11.20 -2.70 -12.66
C ASP A 135 -10.86 -1.28 -12.20
N TYR A 136 -10.25 -0.49 -13.07
CA TYR A 136 -9.88 0.89 -12.76
C TYR A 136 -11.09 1.80 -12.46
N TYR A 137 -12.25 1.53 -13.06
CA TYR A 137 -13.48 2.31 -12.95
C TYR A 137 -14.48 1.77 -11.92
N SER A 138 -14.36 0.49 -11.54
CA SER A 138 -15.21 -0.21 -10.59
C SER A 138 -14.34 -0.94 -9.55
N GLN A 139 -13.83 -0.17 -8.58
CA GLN A 139 -13.00 -0.70 -7.50
C GLN A 139 -13.86 -1.15 -6.31
N VAL A 140 -14.71 -2.15 -6.52
CA VAL A 140 -15.61 -2.66 -5.48
C VAL A 140 -15.01 -3.87 -4.76
N THR A 141 -15.07 -3.85 -3.43
CA THR A 141 -14.61 -4.94 -2.56
C THR A 141 -15.71 -5.39 -1.60
N TYR A 142 -15.66 -6.65 -1.21
CA TYR A 142 -16.55 -7.27 -0.23
C TYR A 142 -15.76 -7.62 1.02
N LYS A 143 -16.18 -7.13 2.19
CA LYS A 143 -15.54 -7.43 3.46
C LYS A 143 -16.48 -8.21 4.37
N GLY A 144 -16.00 -9.32 4.92
CA GLY A 144 -16.80 -10.15 5.81
C GLY A 144 -16.00 -11.27 6.43
N GLN A 145 -16.69 -12.32 6.87
CA GLN A 145 -16.05 -13.47 7.52
C GLN A 145 -16.28 -14.77 6.76
N TYR A 146 -15.24 -15.59 6.74
CA TYR A 146 -15.26 -16.96 6.28
C TYR A 146 -15.15 -17.95 7.44
N LYS A 147 -15.84 -19.07 7.32
CA LYS A 147 -15.68 -20.28 8.14
C LYS A 147 -15.75 -21.49 7.22
N ASN A 148 -14.66 -22.25 7.13
CA ASN A 148 -14.56 -23.45 6.29
C ASN A 148 -14.98 -23.19 4.82
N ASN A 149 -14.38 -22.19 4.16
CA ASN A 149 -14.75 -21.75 2.81
C ASN A 149 -16.18 -21.21 2.62
N LYS A 150 -16.96 -21.03 3.69
CA LYS A 150 -18.28 -20.38 3.62
C LYS A 150 -18.25 -18.95 4.13
N LYS A 151 -18.92 -18.05 3.41
CA LYS A 151 -19.25 -16.71 3.89
C LYS A 151 -20.29 -16.84 5.01
N ILE A 152 -20.02 -16.20 6.14
CA ILE A 152 -20.91 -16.19 7.30
C ILE A 152 -21.11 -14.76 7.81
N GLY A 153 -22.23 -14.54 8.50
CA GLY A 153 -22.52 -13.29 9.19
C GLY A 153 -22.62 -12.09 8.25
N SER A 154 -22.32 -10.90 8.77
CA SER A 154 -22.48 -9.65 8.03
C SER A 154 -21.35 -9.43 7.02
N TRP A 155 -21.74 -9.04 5.81
CA TRP A 155 -20.85 -8.66 4.73
C TRP A 155 -21.15 -7.24 4.29
N VAL A 156 -20.09 -6.47 4.04
CA VAL A 156 -20.15 -5.06 3.63
C VAL A 156 -19.56 -4.92 2.23
N ILE A 157 -20.21 -4.14 1.39
CA ILE A 157 -19.77 -3.79 0.04
C ILE A 157 -19.19 -2.38 0.08
N LEU A 158 -17.91 -2.26 -0.27
CA LEU A 158 -17.18 -1.00 -0.26
C LEU A 158 -16.75 -0.65 -1.68
N TRP A 159 -17.05 0.56 -2.11
CA TRP A 159 -16.52 1.14 -3.34
C TRP A 159 -15.38 2.09 -3.00
N ASN A 160 -14.19 1.83 -3.56
CA ASN A 160 -13.06 2.74 -3.42
C ASN A 160 -13.07 3.75 -4.57
N TRP A 161 -13.22 5.04 -4.23
CA TRP A 161 -13.10 6.12 -5.19
C TRP A 161 -12.11 7.16 -4.67
N LYS A 162 -11.03 7.37 -5.43
CA LYS A 162 -9.94 8.30 -5.07
C LYS A 162 -9.41 8.05 -3.65
N ASP A 163 -9.11 6.79 -3.35
CA ASP A 163 -8.57 6.34 -2.05
C ASP A 163 -9.55 6.50 -0.86
N ILE A 164 -10.84 6.71 -1.13
CA ILE A 164 -11.90 6.77 -0.12
C ILE A 164 -12.79 5.54 -0.28
N ASN A 165 -12.85 4.71 0.76
CA ASN A 165 -13.77 3.58 0.83
C ASN A 165 -15.17 4.07 1.27
N GLN A 166 -16.12 4.07 0.35
CA GLN A 166 -17.52 4.35 0.64
C GLN A 166 -18.29 3.03 0.76
N GLN A 167 -19.05 2.86 1.85
CA GLN A 167 -19.99 1.75 1.94
C GLN A 167 -21.19 2.00 1.04
N ILE A 168 -21.41 1.09 0.08
CA ILE A 168 -22.50 1.18 -0.91
C ILE A 168 -23.55 0.09 -0.70
N GLY A 169 -23.24 -0.94 0.08
CA GLY A 169 -24.16 -2.04 0.33
C GLY A 169 -23.71 -2.92 1.48
N ASN A 170 -24.59 -3.82 1.88
CA ASN A 170 -24.36 -4.80 2.92
C ASN A 170 -25.41 -5.90 2.87
N GLY A 171 -25.15 -6.98 3.61
CA GLY A 171 -26.09 -8.08 3.76
C GLY A 171 -25.64 -9.11 4.78
N LEU A 172 -26.46 -10.13 4.98
CA LEU A 172 -26.22 -11.19 5.96
C LEU A 172 -26.21 -12.56 5.26
N TYR A 173 -25.20 -13.37 5.60
CA TYR A 173 -25.17 -14.79 5.30
C TYR A 173 -25.55 -15.60 6.54
N ASP A 174 -26.35 -16.64 6.32
CA ASP A 174 -26.73 -17.62 7.33
C ASP A 174 -25.53 -18.49 7.71
N ASP A 175 -25.22 -18.55 9.00
CA ASP A 175 -24.10 -19.31 9.55
C ASP A 175 -24.51 -20.69 10.10
N GLN A 176 -25.81 -21.00 10.10
CA GLN A 176 -26.36 -22.27 10.60
C GLN A 176 -26.58 -23.32 9.51
N VAL A 177 -26.49 -22.96 8.24
CA VAL A 177 -26.83 -23.89 7.15
C VAL A 177 -25.69 -24.88 6.86
N GLU A 178 -26.00 -26.16 6.99
CA GLU A 178 -25.16 -27.27 6.53
C GLU A 178 -25.08 -27.32 5.00
N GLY A 179 -23.98 -27.87 4.46
CA GLY A 179 -23.71 -27.93 3.00
C GLY A 179 -22.39 -27.28 2.61
N ASP A 180 -22.17 -26.95 1.33
CA ASP A 180 -20.94 -26.28 0.86
C ASP A 180 -21.17 -24.82 0.41
N SER A 181 -22.43 -24.41 0.26
CA SER A 181 -22.81 -23.09 -0.24
C SER A 181 -23.11 -22.11 0.88
N SER A 182 -22.78 -20.83 0.66
CA SER A 182 -23.16 -19.73 1.56
C SER A 182 -24.55 -19.22 1.20
N ILE A 183 -25.46 -19.10 2.19
CA ILE A 183 -26.85 -18.71 1.94
C ILE A 183 -27.09 -17.26 2.38
N LYS A 184 -27.50 -16.41 1.45
CA LYS A 184 -27.94 -15.03 1.75
C LYS A 184 -29.31 -15.05 2.42
N VAL A 185 -29.48 -14.22 3.45
CA VAL A 185 -30.73 -14.06 4.20
C VAL A 185 -30.98 -12.59 4.56
N GLY A 186 -32.26 -12.24 4.74
CA GLY A 186 -32.70 -10.92 5.18
C GLY A 186 -32.52 -9.82 4.13
N ILE A 187 -32.43 -8.58 4.59
CA ILE A 187 -32.29 -7.42 3.69
C ILE A 187 -30.87 -7.34 3.13
N TRP A 188 -30.78 -7.15 1.83
CA TRP A 188 -29.54 -6.95 1.09
C TRP A 188 -29.58 -5.65 0.30
N ILE A 189 -28.44 -4.98 0.24
CA ILE A 189 -28.14 -3.91 -0.71
C ILE A 189 -26.94 -4.38 -1.55
N GLU A 190 -27.17 -4.61 -2.83
CA GLU A 190 -26.21 -5.20 -3.78
C GLU A 190 -25.81 -4.17 -4.85
N GLN A 191 -24.58 -4.22 -5.35
CA GLN A 191 -24.23 -3.44 -6.55
C GLN A 191 -25.03 -3.94 -7.76
N SER A 192 -25.42 -3.05 -8.67
CA SER A 192 -25.96 -3.46 -9.97
C SER A 192 -24.86 -4.07 -10.85
N ASP A 193 -25.27 -4.78 -11.90
CA ASP A 193 -24.33 -5.30 -12.88
C ASP A 193 -23.57 -4.20 -13.63
N GLU A 194 -24.16 -3.03 -13.79
CA GLU A 194 -23.56 -1.89 -14.47
C GLU A 194 -22.82 -0.96 -13.50
N PHE A 195 -22.58 -1.39 -12.25
CA PHE A 195 -21.97 -0.52 -11.25
C PHE A 195 -20.54 -0.11 -11.62
N ASP A 196 -20.33 1.18 -11.81
CA ASP A 196 -19.03 1.80 -12.04
C ASP A 196 -19.03 3.28 -11.60
N ARG A 197 -17.97 4.02 -11.93
CA ARG A 197 -17.86 5.46 -11.60
C ARG A 197 -18.95 6.34 -12.22
N TRP A 198 -19.59 5.93 -13.31
CA TRP A 198 -20.62 6.66 -14.04
C TRP A 198 -22.03 6.19 -13.68
N SER A 199 -22.21 4.91 -13.39
CA SER A 199 -23.47 4.28 -12.98
C SER A 199 -23.34 3.73 -11.55
N GLN A 200 -23.85 4.46 -10.58
CA GLN A 200 -23.76 4.11 -9.15
C GLN A 200 -25.09 3.55 -8.65
N ILE A 201 -25.57 2.49 -9.30
CA ILE A 201 -26.88 1.89 -9.00
C ILE A 201 -26.70 0.70 -8.07
N VAL A 202 -27.51 0.65 -7.01
CA VAL A 202 -27.60 -0.50 -6.09
C VAL A 202 -29.01 -1.04 -6.05
N ASN A 203 -29.12 -2.35 -5.82
CA ASN A 203 -30.37 -3.07 -5.72
C ASN A 203 -30.63 -3.42 -4.26
N LYS A 204 -31.78 -2.98 -3.73
CA LYS A 204 -32.18 -3.26 -2.35
C LYS A 204 -33.42 -4.15 -2.32
N GLY A 205 -33.37 -5.23 -1.56
CA GLY A 205 -34.51 -6.10 -1.34
C GLY A 205 -34.23 -7.19 -0.30
N GLU A 206 -35.05 -8.22 -0.27
CA GLU A 206 -34.96 -9.30 0.71
C GLU A 206 -34.57 -10.63 0.07
N TYR A 207 -33.72 -11.37 0.79
CA TYR A 207 -33.37 -12.74 0.53
C TYR A 207 -34.00 -13.68 1.56
N LYS A 208 -34.55 -14.80 1.07
CA LYS A 208 -34.99 -15.93 1.89
C LYS A 208 -34.45 -17.22 1.31
N ASN A 209 -33.70 -17.97 2.12
CA ASN A 209 -33.05 -19.22 1.70
C ASN A 209 -32.22 -19.06 0.42
N GLY A 210 -31.49 -17.95 0.29
CA GLY A 210 -30.63 -17.67 -0.87
C GLY A 210 -31.38 -17.23 -2.13
N ARG A 211 -32.70 -17.04 -2.07
CA ARG A 211 -33.52 -16.52 -3.18
C ARG A 211 -34.01 -15.11 -2.90
N LYS A 212 -34.02 -14.25 -3.94
CA LYS A 212 -34.66 -12.94 -3.89
C LYS A 212 -36.18 -13.14 -3.77
N ILE A 213 -36.80 -12.45 -2.84
CA ILE A 213 -38.25 -12.48 -2.64
C ILE A 213 -38.81 -11.05 -2.59
N GLY A 214 -40.10 -10.91 -2.87
CA GLY A 214 -40.83 -9.66 -2.72
C GLY A 214 -40.30 -8.52 -3.59
N LYS A 215 -40.39 -7.30 -3.07
CA LYS A 215 -40.06 -6.07 -3.80
C LYS A 215 -38.56 -5.76 -3.73
N TRP A 216 -37.97 -5.55 -4.89
CA TRP A 216 -36.60 -5.09 -5.08
C TRP A 216 -36.60 -3.72 -5.76
N VAL A 217 -35.85 -2.77 -5.21
CA VAL A 217 -35.76 -1.40 -5.72
C VAL A 217 -34.35 -1.09 -6.19
N GLU A 218 -34.24 -0.49 -7.36
CA GLU A 218 -32.98 0.05 -7.89
C GLU A 218 -32.81 1.49 -7.42
N ILE A 219 -31.67 1.81 -6.81
CA ILE A 219 -31.39 3.10 -6.19
C ILE A 219 -30.11 3.66 -6.79
N ASN A 220 -30.19 4.86 -7.37
CA ASN A 220 -29.00 5.63 -7.71
C ASN A 220 -28.46 6.29 -6.44
N ILE A 221 -27.33 5.80 -5.91
CA ILE A 221 -26.82 6.26 -4.60
C ILE A 221 -26.32 7.71 -4.63
N LYS A 222 -25.90 8.20 -5.80
CA LYS A 222 -25.41 9.58 -5.95
C LYS A 222 -26.52 10.60 -5.87
N GLN A 223 -27.68 10.27 -6.45
CA GLN A 223 -28.86 11.13 -6.49
C GLN A 223 -29.86 10.82 -5.36
N ASN A 224 -29.73 9.65 -4.73
CA ASN A 224 -30.70 9.10 -3.78
C ASN A 224 -32.12 9.01 -4.37
N ILE A 225 -32.23 8.50 -5.61
CA ILE A 225 -33.48 8.35 -6.36
C ILE A 225 -33.71 6.88 -6.68
N ILE A 226 -34.97 6.43 -6.60
CA ILE A 226 -35.40 5.11 -7.06
C ILE A 226 -35.52 5.16 -8.59
N CYS A 227 -34.77 4.30 -9.28
CA CYS A 227 -34.72 4.24 -10.74
C CYS A 227 -35.62 3.15 -11.32
N GLY A 228 -35.94 2.12 -10.54
CA GLY A 228 -36.68 0.96 -11.00
C GLY A 228 -37.16 0.10 -9.84
N GLU A 229 -38.15 -0.74 -10.12
CA GLU A 229 -38.70 -1.70 -9.17
C GLU A 229 -38.96 -3.04 -9.86
N LEU A 230 -38.66 -4.13 -9.15
CA LEU A 230 -38.92 -5.51 -9.58
C LEU A 230 -39.64 -6.25 -8.45
N ASN A 231 -40.56 -7.14 -8.79
CA ASN A 231 -41.22 -8.01 -7.84
C ASN A 231 -40.87 -9.46 -8.14
N TYR A 232 -40.42 -10.19 -7.11
CA TYR A 232 -40.15 -11.61 -7.16
C TYR A 232 -41.22 -12.37 -6.41
N ASP A 233 -41.59 -13.54 -6.92
CA ASP A 233 -42.52 -14.44 -6.24
C ASP A 233 -41.94 -14.96 -4.92
N ASN A 234 -42.83 -15.22 -3.95
CA ASN A 234 -42.48 -15.71 -2.61
C ASN A 234 -42.37 -17.23 -2.53
#